data_AF-A0AA39NUQ5-F1
#
_entry.id   AF-A0AA39NUQ5-F1
#
_cell.length_a   1.000
_cell.length_b   1.000
_cell.length_c   1.000
_cell.angle_alpha   90.00
_cell.angle_beta   90.00
_cell.angle_gamma   90.00
#
_symmetry.space_group_name_H-M   'P 1'
#
loop_
_entity.id
_entity.type
_entity.pdbx_description
1 polymer ?
#
loop_
_entity_poly.entity_id
_entity_poly.type
_entity_poly.pdbx_seq_one_letter_code
_entity_poly.pdbx_strand_id
1 'polypeptide(L)'
;MASSVTTSLTDSLPGSVPKLDATGLNWAIFSICFRDAVEPKGFWGHFSGATPSPAVSSPPTQAELTAVEAWQKDERSARSLLTQKIPDSTLMRIHSKPTVQECWEAIVDEYTNKGAYAQTDLRNLFME
;
A
#
# COMPACT_ATOMS: atom_id res chain seq x y z
N MET A 1 29.51 3.83 26.32
CA MET A 1 29.12 4.43 25.04
C MET A 1 28.00 3.57 24.47
N ALA A 2 26.74 3.93 24.68
CA ALA A 2 25.60 3.19 24.12
C ALA A 2 25.45 3.59 22.65
N SER A 3 25.61 2.63 21.74
CA SER A 3 25.38 2.84 20.31
C SER A 3 23.89 3.04 20.05
N SER A 4 23.51 4.28 19.76
CA SER A 4 22.20 4.62 19.18
C SER A 4 22.15 4.11 17.74
N VAL A 5 21.82 2.83 17.55
CA VAL A 5 21.52 2.28 16.23
C VAL A 5 20.07 2.60 15.89
N THR A 6 19.88 3.78 15.31
CA THR A 6 19.04 4.02 14.12
C THR A 6 17.64 3.40 14.12
N THR A 7 16.69 4.05 14.79
CA THR A 7 15.22 3.90 14.61
C THR A 7 14.71 4.39 13.23
N SER A 8 15.54 4.40 12.18
CA SER A 8 15.18 4.87 10.83
C SER A 8 14.97 3.72 9.81
N LEU A 9 15.02 2.45 10.23
CA LEU A 9 14.87 1.28 9.35
C LEU A 9 13.41 0.81 9.16
N THR A 10 12.45 1.33 9.93
CA THR A 10 11.09 0.75 10.00
C THR A 10 10.15 1.17 8.87
N ASP A 11 10.42 2.29 8.18
CA ASP A 11 9.52 2.87 7.17
C ASP A 11 9.95 2.57 5.71
N SER A 12 10.71 1.50 5.50
CA SER A 12 11.08 1.04 4.16
C SER A 12 10.71 -0.43 3.94
N LEU A 13 10.34 -0.75 2.70
CA LEU A 13 10.08 -2.11 2.27
C LEU A 13 11.40 -2.83 1.95
N PRO A 14 11.53 -4.12 2.27
CA PRO A 14 12.72 -4.87 1.94
C PRO A 14 12.95 -4.92 0.42
N GLY A 15 14.21 -5.07 0.02
CA GLY A 15 14.61 -5.14 -1.39
C GLY A 15 13.95 -6.30 -2.16
N SER A 16 13.50 -7.34 -1.44
CA SER A 16 12.76 -8.48 -1.99
C SER A 16 11.38 -8.12 -2.54
N VAL A 17 10.75 -7.03 -2.09
CA VAL A 17 9.47 -6.59 -2.63
C VAL A 17 9.72 -5.99 -4.02
N PRO A 18 9.18 -6.58 -5.10
CA PRO A 18 9.38 -6.04 -6.45
C PRO A 18 8.69 -4.68 -6.58
N LYS A 19 9.13 -3.87 -7.54
CA LYS A 19 8.32 -2.72 -7.99
C LYS A 19 7.19 -3.23 -8.88
N LEU A 20 6.00 -2.66 -8.74
CA LEU A 20 4.87 -2.94 -9.61
C LEU A 20 5.22 -2.50 -11.04
N ASP A 21 5.07 -3.43 -11.98
CA ASP A 21 5.25 -3.17 -13.40
C ASP A 21 4.03 -2.40 -13.93
N ALA A 22 4.23 -1.37 -14.76
CA ALA A 22 3.16 -0.58 -15.34
C ALA A 22 2.19 -1.40 -16.23
N THR A 23 2.67 -2.51 -16.81
CA THR A 23 1.89 -3.47 -17.59
C THR A 23 1.02 -4.37 -16.72
N GLY A 24 1.38 -4.55 -15.44
CA GLY A 24 0.71 -5.45 -14.52
C GLY A 24 1.12 -6.91 -14.59
N LEU A 25 2.13 -7.26 -15.40
CA LEU A 25 2.63 -8.63 -15.55
C LEU A 25 3.03 -9.27 -14.22
N ASN A 26 3.63 -8.50 -13.31
CA ASN A 26 4.07 -8.99 -12.02
C ASN A 26 3.07 -8.75 -10.87
N TRP A 27 1.83 -8.36 -11.17
CA TRP A 27 0.83 -7.99 -10.16
C TRP A 27 0.65 -9.04 -9.06
N ALA A 28 0.52 -10.32 -9.43
CA ALA A 28 0.31 -11.40 -8.46
C ALA A 28 1.48 -11.53 -7.48
N ILE A 29 2.72 -11.47 -7.96
CA ILE A 29 3.91 -11.57 -7.09
C ILE A 29 4.07 -10.29 -6.28
N PHE A 30 3.85 -9.12 -6.89
CA PHE A 30 3.89 -7.84 -6.20
C PHE A 30 2.93 -7.80 -5.02
N SER A 31 1.66 -8.15 -5.21
CA SER A 31 0.64 -8.04 -4.17
C SER A 31 0.92 -8.97 -2.98
N ILE A 32 1.39 -10.20 -3.24
CA ILE A 32 1.79 -11.16 -2.20
C ILE A 32 2.98 -10.60 -1.41
N CYS A 33 4.10 -10.28 -2.09
CA CYS A 33 5.31 -9.81 -1.40
C CYS A 33 5.11 -8.47 -0.69
N PHE A 34 4.30 -7.57 -1.25
CA PHE A 34 3.97 -6.29 -0.64
C PHE A 34 3.20 -6.50 0.66
N ARG A 35 2.15 -7.34 0.64
CA ARG A 35 1.39 -7.69 1.84
C ARG A 35 2.30 -8.29 2.92
N ASP A 36 3.09 -9.30 2.57
CA ASP A 36 3.99 -10.00 3.51
C ASP A 36 5.02 -9.05 4.16
N ALA A 37 5.39 -7.97 3.47
CA ALA A 37 6.29 -6.96 4.01
C ALA A 37 5.62 -5.89 4.87
N VAL A 38 4.33 -5.62 4.64
CA VAL A 38 3.55 -4.57 5.32
C VAL A 38 2.83 -5.09 6.57
N GLU A 39 2.33 -6.33 6.53
CA GLU A 39 1.62 -6.98 7.64
C GLU A 39 2.44 -7.00 8.94
N PRO A 40 3.72 -7.42 8.99
CA PRO A 40 4.53 -7.39 10.21
C PRO A 40 4.86 -5.98 10.72
N LYS A 41 4.64 -4.93 9.90
CA LYS A 41 4.79 -3.53 10.31
C LYS A 41 3.52 -2.96 10.94
N GLY A 42 2.40 -3.70 10.92
CA GLY A 42 1.12 -3.29 11.52
C GLY A 42 0.24 -2.41 10.62
N PHE A 43 0.66 -2.10 9.40
CA PHE A 43 -0.07 -1.16 8.53
C PHE A 43 -1.11 -1.84 7.62
N TRP A 44 -1.13 -3.17 7.50
CA TRP A 44 -2.01 -3.86 6.56
C TRP A 44 -3.51 -3.58 6.79
N GLY A 45 -3.91 -3.32 8.03
CA GLY A 45 -5.29 -2.94 8.36
C GLY A 45 -5.76 -1.66 7.66
N HIS A 46 -4.86 -0.74 7.32
CA HIS A 46 -5.16 0.46 6.54
C HIS A 46 -5.39 0.16 5.05
N PHE A 47 -4.74 -0.89 4.50
CA PHE A 47 -4.92 -1.33 3.12
C PHE A 47 -6.19 -2.16 2.94
N SER A 48 -6.51 -3.01 3.91
CA SER A 48 -7.69 -3.89 3.87
C SER A 48 -8.98 -3.21 4.34
N GLY A 49 -8.89 -2.03 4.96
CA GLY A 49 -10.02 -1.36 5.60
C GLY A 49 -10.39 -1.92 6.98
N ALA A 50 -9.62 -2.88 7.51
CA ALA A 50 -9.86 -3.45 8.85
C ALA A 50 -9.58 -2.45 9.99
N THR A 51 -8.81 -1.39 9.73
CA THR A 51 -8.51 -0.30 10.66
C THR A 51 -9.12 1.01 10.16
N PRO A 52 -10.45 1.21 10.30
CA PRO A 52 -11.10 2.45 9.86
C PRO A 52 -10.66 3.64 10.72
N SER A 53 -10.83 4.84 10.18
CA SER A 53 -10.55 6.08 10.92
C SER A 53 -11.43 6.17 12.17
N PRO A 54 -10.89 6.56 13.34
CA PRO A 54 -11.67 6.69 14.56
C PRO A 54 -12.80 7.72 14.41
N ALA A 55 -13.98 7.40 14.94
CA ALA A 55 -15.06 8.38 15.05
C ALA A 55 -14.74 9.40 16.15
N VAL A 56 -15.14 10.66 15.92
CA VAL A 56 -14.97 11.76 16.88
C VAL A 56 -16.33 12.28 17.34
N SER A 57 -16.50 12.42 18.65
CA SER A 57 -17.68 13.05 19.26
C SER A 57 -17.69 14.57 19.07
N SER A 58 -18.83 15.20 19.31
CA SER A 58 -18.96 16.66 19.33
C SER A 58 -19.50 17.15 20.69
N PRO A 59 -18.68 17.79 21.55
CA PRO A 59 -17.28 18.15 21.33
C PRO A 59 -16.33 16.94 21.43
N PRO A 60 -15.18 16.95 20.72
CA PRO A 60 -14.22 15.87 20.77
C PRO A 60 -13.46 15.85 22.10
N THR A 61 -13.22 14.65 22.62
CA THR A 61 -12.37 14.41 23.78
C THR A 61 -10.90 14.40 23.37
N GLN A 62 -10.00 14.68 24.32
CA GLN A 62 -8.56 14.61 24.08
C GLN A 62 -8.11 13.21 23.61
N ALA A 63 -8.73 12.15 24.16
CA ALA A 63 -8.41 10.78 23.78
C ALA A 63 -8.78 10.47 22.32
N GLU A 64 -9.93 10.96 21.85
CA GLU A 64 -10.34 10.81 20.44
C GLU A 64 -9.40 11.55 19.50
N LEU A 65 -8.99 12.77 19.83
CA LEU A 65 -8.03 13.54 19.02
C LEU A 65 -6.69 12.80 18.91
N THR A 66 -6.17 12.28 20.03
CA THR A 66 -4.94 11.50 20.03
C THR A 66 -5.06 10.20 19.22
N ALA A 67 -6.21 9.53 19.27
CA ALA A 67 -6.48 8.35 18.45
C ALA A 67 -6.51 8.68 16.95
N VAL A 68 -7.15 9.78 16.56
CA VAL A 68 -7.17 10.26 15.16
C VAL A 68 -5.77 10.62 14.69
N GLU A 69 -4.99 11.34 15.49
CA GLU A 69 -3.61 11.70 15.14
C GLU A 69 -2.71 10.47 14.94
N ALA A 70 -2.84 9.46 15.81
CA ALA A 70 -2.14 8.19 15.68
C ALA A 70 -2.54 7.47 14.39
N TRP A 71 -3.85 7.35 14.13
CA TRP A 71 -4.36 6.75 12.90
C TRP A 71 -3.87 7.49 11.64
N GLN A 72 -3.89 8.83 11.63
CA GLN A 72 -3.40 9.65 10.53
C GLN A 72 -1.89 9.53 10.30
N LYS A 73 -1.12 9.23 11.35
CA LYS A 73 0.31 8.96 11.22
C LYS A 73 0.52 7.61 10.54
N ASP A 74 -0.17 6.57 10.99
CA ASP A 74 -0.07 5.23 10.42
C ASP A 74 -0.57 5.20 8.97
N GLU A 75 -1.64 5.94 8.66
CA GLU A 75 -2.16 6.14 7.30
C GLU A 75 -1.09 6.75 6.37
N ARG A 76 -0.32 7.75 6.85
CA ARG A 76 0.76 8.37 6.08
C ARG A 76 1.94 7.43 5.88
N SER A 77 2.32 6.64 6.88
CA SER A 77 3.37 5.62 6.75
C SER A 77 2.94 4.52 5.77
N ALA A 78 1.70 4.03 5.86
CA ALA A 78 1.13 3.08 4.91
C ALA A 78 1.17 3.61 3.48
N ARG A 79 0.76 4.87 3.26
CA ARG A 79 0.84 5.55 1.96
C ARG A 79 2.28 5.64 1.46
N SER A 80 3.23 6.05 2.32
CA SER A 80 4.65 6.11 1.99
C SER A 80 5.16 4.76 1.45
N LEU A 81 4.91 3.67 2.17
CA LEU A 81 5.31 2.31 1.76
C LEU A 81 4.74 1.93 0.38
N LEU A 82 3.48 2.25 0.11
CA LEU A 82 2.86 2.02 -1.20
C LEU A 82 3.59 2.78 -2.32
N THR A 83 3.84 4.07 -2.10
CA THR A 83 4.47 4.94 -3.13
C THR A 83 5.91 4.53 -3.48
N GLN A 84 6.62 3.83 -2.59
CA GLN A 84 8.00 3.34 -2.85
C GLN A 84 8.08 2.31 -3.99
N LYS A 85 6.99 1.59 -4.28
CA LYS A 85 7.02 0.43 -5.17
C LYS A 85 6.04 0.52 -6.35
N ILE A 86 5.33 1.63 -6.53
CA ILE A 86 4.44 1.83 -7.67
C ILE A 86 5.09 2.71 -8.75
N PRO A 87 4.70 2.56 -10.04
CA PRO A 87 5.14 3.46 -11.09
C PRO A 87 4.41 4.81 -11.02
N ASP A 88 5.02 5.86 -11.59
CA ASP A 88 4.48 7.24 -11.57
C ASP A 88 3.07 7.34 -12.17
N SER A 89 2.77 6.57 -13.21
CA SER A 89 1.45 6.53 -13.84
C SER A 89 0.36 6.06 -12.86
N THR A 90 0.69 5.11 -11.99
CA THR A 90 -0.20 4.61 -10.94
C THR A 90 -0.28 5.58 -9.77
N LEU A 91 0.84 6.19 -9.39
CA LEU A 91 0.86 7.26 -8.39
C LEU A 91 -0.08 8.41 -8.77
N MET A 92 -0.04 8.87 -10.03
CA MET A 92 -0.92 9.93 -10.54
C MET A 92 -2.39 9.57 -10.48
N ARG A 93 -2.76 8.29 -10.62
CA ARG A 93 -4.15 7.84 -10.53
C ARG A 93 -4.65 7.79 -9.09
N ILE A 94 -3.83 7.32 -8.16
CA ILE A 94 -4.25 7.14 -6.77
C ILE A 94 -4.10 8.41 -5.92
N HIS A 95 -3.38 9.45 -6.39
CA HIS A 95 -3.07 10.62 -5.59
C HIS A 95 -4.32 11.36 -5.06
N SER A 96 -5.43 11.32 -5.81
CA SER A 96 -6.68 11.98 -5.44
C SER A 96 -7.52 11.19 -4.44
N LYS A 97 -7.09 9.98 -4.05
CA LYS A 97 -7.82 9.13 -3.11
C LYS A 97 -7.51 9.54 -1.66
N PRO A 98 -8.54 9.80 -0.82
CA PRO A 98 -8.36 10.20 0.57
C PRO A 98 -7.65 9.14 1.42
N THR A 99 -7.91 7.85 1.22
CA THR A 99 -7.35 6.78 2.07
C THR A 99 -6.47 5.80 1.32
N VAL A 100 -5.57 5.14 2.05
CA VAL A 100 -4.71 4.06 1.54
C VAL A 100 -5.54 2.86 1.11
N GLN A 101 -6.65 2.58 1.79
CA GLN A 101 -7.61 1.58 1.36
C GLN A 101 -8.10 1.87 -0.07
N GLU A 102 -8.59 3.08 -0.33
CA GLU A 102 -9.08 3.44 -1.66
C GLU A 102 -7.97 3.47 -2.72
N CYS A 103 -6.75 3.87 -2.35
CA CYS A 103 -5.57 3.74 -3.20
C CYS A 103 -5.33 2.27 -3.58
N TRP A 104 -5.37 1.37 -2.60
CA TRP A 104 -5.11 -0.05 -2.76
C TRP A 104 -6.19 -0.72 -3.62
N GLU A 105 -7.46 -0.44 -3.34
CA GLU A 105 -8.60 -0.93 -4.13
C GLU A 105 -8.48 -0.51 -5.61
N ALA A 106 -8.12 0.74 -5.88
CA ALA A 106 -7.92 1.23 -7.25
C ALA A 106 -6.77 0.49 -7.97
N ILE A 107 -5.69 0.17 -7.26
CA ILE A 107 -4.59 -0.63 -7.79
C ILE A 107 -5.05 -2.06 -8.06
N VAL A 108 -5.75 -2.69 -7.11
CA VAL A 108 -6.28 -4.05 -7.26
C VAL A 108 -7.18 -4.15 -8.49
N ASP A 109 -8.10 -3.20 -8.67
CA ASP A 109 -9.01 -3.17 -9.82
C ASP A 109 -8.24 -3.03 -11.15
N GLU A 110 -7.32 -2.06 -11.23
CA GLU A 110 -6.54 -1.83 -12.44
C GLU A 110 -5.67 -3.04 -12.82
N TYR A 111 -4.96 -3.59 -11.85
CA TYR A 111 -3.90 -4.56 -12.10
C TYR A 111 -4.36 -6.01 -12.10
N THR A 112 -5.50 -6.32 -11.47
CA THR A 112 -6.15 -7.62 -11.64
C THR A 112 -6.68 -7.77 -13.07
N ASN A 113 -7.32 -6.72 -13.60
CA ASN A 113 -7.77 -6.71 -14.98
C ASN A 113 -6.58 -6.78 -15.95
N LYS A 114 -5.60 -5.88 -15.83
CA LYS A 114 -4.40 -5.87 -16.69
C LYS A 114 -3.59 -7.15 -16.62
N GLY A 115 -3.37 -7.69 -15.42
CA GLY A 115 -2.63 -8.93 -15.22
C GLY A 115 -3.32 -10.13 -15.89
N ALA A 116 -4.65 -10.20 -15.82
CA ALA A 116 -5.42 -11.23 -16.52
C ALA A 116 -5.28 -11.10 -18.05
N TYR A 117 -5.41 -9.89 -18.61
CA TYR A 117 -5.22 -9.66 -20.04
C TYR A 117 -3.80 -9.97 -20.51
N ALA A 118 -2.79 -9.56 -19.75
CA ALA A 118 -1.38 -9.79 -20.10
C ALA A 118 -1.03 -11.30 -20.10
N GLN A 119 -1.60 -12.09 -19.19
CA GLN A 119 -1.43 -13.55 -19.21
C GLN A 119 -2.10 -14.20 -20.43
N THR A 120 -3.27 -13.73 -20.84
CA THR A 120 -3.93 -14.22 -22.06
C THR A 120 -3.14 -13.86 -23.31
N ASP A 121 -2.62 -12.64 -23.38
CA ASP A 121 -1.85 -12.15 -24.53
C ASP A 121 -0.52 -12.92 -24.70
N LEU A 122 0.20 -13.17 -23.59
CA LEU A 122 1.41 -14.01 -23.60
C LEU A 122 1.14 -15.46 -24.04
N ARG A 123 -0.02 -16.02 -23.68
CA ARG A 123 -0.42 -17.37 -24.15
C ARG A 123 -0.71 -17.37 -25.65
N ASN A 124 -1.37 -16.33 -26.17
CA ASN A 124 -1.68 -16.22 -27.58
C ASN A 124 -0.41 -16.06 -28.43
N LEU A 125 0.52 -15.21 -28.00
CA LEU A 125 1.82 -15.03 -28.65
C LEU A 125 2.70 -16.29 -28.66
N PHE A 126 2.49 -17.23 -27.73
CA PHE A 126 3.20 -18.51 -27.70
C PHE A 126 2.53 -19.59 -28.57
N MET A 127 1.29 -19.37 -29.02
CA MET A 127 0.49 -20.32 -29.80
C MET A 127 0.40 -19.94 -31.30
N GLU A 128 1.04 -18.86 -31.72
CA GLU A 128 1.36 -18.51 -33.12
C GLU A 128 2.79 -18.93 -33.49
#